data_AF-A0A7C0YDR1-F1
#
_entry.id   AF-A0A7C0YDR1-F1
#
_cell.length_a   1.000
_cell.length_b   1.000
_cell.length_c   1.000
_cell.angle_alpha   90.00
_cell.angle_beta   90.00
_cell.angle_gamma   90.00
#
_symmetry.space_group_name_H-M   'P 1'
#
loop_
_entity.id
_entity.type
_entity.pdbx_description
1 polymer ?
#
loop_
_entity_poly.entity_id
_entity_poly.type
_entity_poly.pdbx_seq_one_letter_code
_entity_poly.pdbx_strand_id
1 'polypeptide(L)'
;MEKRKERIDRGIKARSEDIFALSSWREMLYLLFPRAIPIVGLLFLVPFLTPYWREIFISTGVYALLAISWDMLISAGLVSLGQSLFFGIGSYVAGSLNHYYGLPPILTIPIGTIGGGALCTIVLLPVLRLRGIYFAMVTLVLPLMFSRLVEATRILGGTEGLTGLTPFSSPWVSVYLIEIAVLVALFGFRRLMGSDWGLIIKGINDNDRAVMSAG
;
A
#
# COMPACT_ATOMS: atom_id res chain seq x y z
N MET A 1 -40.33 -35.60 26.99
CA MET A 1 -39.29 -35.41 25.95
C MET A 1 -39.03 -33.94 25.61
N GLU A 2 -40.00 -33.03 25.79
CA GLU A 2 -39.84 -31.58 25.49
C GLU A 2 -38.70 -30.90 26.25
N LYS A 3 -38.59 -31.13 27.57
CA LYS A 3 -37.50 -30.55 28.39
C LYS A 3 -36.08 -30.97 27.96
N ARG A 4 -35.96 -32.06 27.18
CA ARG A 4 -34.68 -32.53 26.62
C ARG A 4 -34.35 -31.83 25.30
N LYS A 5 -35.36 -31.50 24.47
CA LYS A 5 -35.19 -30.67 23.27
C LYS A 5 -34.82 -29.24 23.64
N GLU A 6 -35.48 -28.68 24.65
CA GLU A 6 -35.25 -27.30 25.12
C GLU A 6 -33.81 -27.06 25.61
N ARG A 7 -33.18 -28.07 26.23
CA ARG A 7 -31.76 -27.99 26.64
C ARG A 7 -30.78 -28.00 25.47
N ILE A 8 -31.12 -28.68 24.38
CA ILE A 8 -30.27 -28.77 23.18
C ILE A 8 -30.41 -27.47 22.37
N ASP A 9 -31.63 -26.97 22.21
CA ASP A 9 -31.90 -25.72 21.49
C ASP A 9 -31.25 -24.51 22.16
N ARG A 10 -31.19 -24.47 23.49
CA ARG A 10 -30.60 -23.33 24.21
C ARG A 10 -29.13 -23.07 23.87
N GLY A 11 -28.36 -24.14 23.62
CA GLY A 11 -26.95 -24.03 23.19
C GLY A 11 -26.79 -23.62 21.72
N ILE A 12 -27.75 -24.00 20.88
CA ILE A 12 -27.80 -23.58 19.46
C ILE A 12 -28.20 -22.12 19.39
N LYS A 13 -29.24 -21.72 20.14
CA LYS A 13 -29.79 -20.36 20.18
C LYS A 13 -28.77 -19.32 20.68
N ALA A 14 -28.07 -19.63 21.77
CA ALA A 14 -27.02 -18.76 22.30
C ALA A 14 -25.83 -18.60 21.33
N ARG A 15 -25.53 -19.62 20.51
CA ARG A 15 -24.46 -19.52 19.50
C ARG A 15 -24.90 -18.90 18.18
N SER A 16 -26.19 -18.95 17.84
CA SER A 16 -26.75 -18.32 16.64
C SER A 16 -27.16 -16.86 16.85
N GLU A 17 -27.52 -16.47 18.07
CA GLU A 17 -27.97 -15.10 18.39
C GLU A 17 -26.79 -14.14 18.66
N ASP A 18 -25.68 -14.62 19.26
CA ASP A 18 -24.58 -13.74 19.68
C ASP A 18 -23.37 -13.71 18.72
N ILE A 19 -23.28 -14.63 17.74
CA ILE A 19 -22.14 -14.72 16.81
C ILE A 19 -22.61 -14.48 15.37
N PHE A 20 -22.70 -13.19 14.99
CA PHE A 20 -22.69 -12.72 13.60
C PHE A 20 -23.81 -13.17 12.64
N ALA A 21 -25.07 -13.19 13.06
CA ALA A 21 -26.16 -13.08 12.08
C ALA A 21 -26.36 -11.60 11.72
N LEU A 22 -25.60 -11.10 10.74
CA LEU A 22 -25.98 -9.89 9.99
C LEU A 22 -27.31 -10.19 9.27
N SER A 23 -28.42 -10.11 10.00
CA SER A 23 -29.74 -10.54 9.54
C SER A 23 -30.57 -9.37 9.02
N SER A 24 -30.23 -8.14 9.44
CA SER A 24 -30.94 -6.92 9.05
C SER A 24 -30.05 -5.99 8.22
N TRP A 25 -30.60 -5.53 7.09
CA TRP A 25 -29.96 -4.54 6.21
C TRP A 25 -29.56 -3.26 6.96
N ARG A 26 -30.27 -2.92 8.04
CA ARG A 26 -29.94 -1.77 8.91
C ARG A 26 -28.62 -1.96 9.65
N GLU A 27 -28.34 -3.15 10.18
CA GLU A 27 -27.12 -3.43 10.97
C GLU A 27 -25.88 -3.50 10.07
N MET A 28 -26.02 -4.10 8.88
CA MET A 28 -25.00 -4.05 7.82
C MET A 28 -24.71 -2.60 7.43
N LEU A 29 -25.74 -1.79 7.20
CA LEU A 29 -25.58 -0.38 6.88
C LEU A 29 -24.92 0.38 8.05
N TYR A 30 -25.31 0.18 9.30
CA TYR A 30 -24.69 0.86 10.45
C TYR A 30 -23.19 0.55 10.62
N LEU A 31 -22.75 -0.68 10.30
CA LEU A 31 -21.33 -1.05 10.34
C LEU A 31 -20.55 -0.57 9.11
N LEU A 32 -21.19 -0.49 7.95
CA LEU A 32 -20.59 -0.02 6.70
C LEU A 32 -20.58 1.51 6.58
N PHE A 33 -21.58 2.20 7.13
CA PHE A 33 -21.77 3.65 7.01
C PHE A 33 -20.54 4.46 7.42
N PRO A 34 -19.92 4.24 8.60
CA PRO A 34 -18.74 5.00 9.02
C PRO A 34 -17.54 4.80 8.07
N ARG A 35 -17.50 3.67 7.35
CA ARG A 35 -16.45 3.32 6.40
C ARG A 35 -16.76 3.85 5.00
N ALA A 36 -18.03 3.81 4.60
CA ALA A 36 -18.50 4.25 3.29
C ALA A 36 -18.55 5.78 3.16
N ILE A 37 -18.91 6.49 4.24
CA ILE A 37 -18.98 7.97 4.26
C ILE A 37 -17.68 8.63 3.76
N PRO A 38 -16.48 8.32 4.29
CA PRO A 38 -15.25 8.96 3.82
C PRO A 38 -14.90 8.58 2.38
N ILE A 39 -15.20 7.36 1.94
CA ILE A 39 -14.93 6.89 0.57
C ILE A 39 -15.82 7.63 -0.43
N VAL A 40 -17.13 7.64 -0.16
CA VAL A 40 -18.13 8.30 -1.01
C VAL A 40 -17.91 9.81 -0.99
N GLY A 41 -17.58 10.37 0.18
CA GLY A 41 -17.20 11.77 0.32
C GLY A 41 -16.00 12.15 -0.54
N LEU A 42 -14.93 11.33 -0.54
CA LEU A 42 -13.76 11.56 -1.38
C LEU A 42 -14.13 11.54 -2.88
N LEU A 43 -14.88 10.52 -3.29
CA LEU A 43 -15.24 10.28 -4.69
C LEU A 43 -16.11 11.40 -5.28
N PHE A 44 -17.01 11.95 -4.47
CA PHE A 44 -17.90 13.05 -4.88
C PHE A 44 -17.24 14.43 -4.79
N LEU A 45 -16.20 14.61 -3.98
CA LEU A 45 -15.58 15.92 -3.76
C LEU A 45 -14.55 16.24 -4.85
N VAL A 46 -13.92 15.21 -5.43
CA VAL A 46 -12.91 15.31 -6.49
C VAL A 46 -13.35 16.09 -7.74
N PRO A 47 -14.56 15.89 -8.31
CA PRO A 47 -15.02 16.64 -9.48
C PRO A 47 -15.11 18.16 -9.29
N PHE A 48 -15.26 18.63 -8.06
CA PHE A 48 -15.41 20.04 -7.73
C PHE A 48 -14.07 20.75 -7.46
N LEU A 49 -12.95 20.02 -7.49
CA LEU A 49 -11.62 20.58 -7.25
C LEU A 49 -11.10 21.37 -8.45
N THR A 50 -10.52 22.54 -8.18
CA THR A 50 -9.77 23.31 -9.20
C THR A 50 -8.52 22.54 -9.65
N PRO A 51 -7.95 22.85 -10.83
CA PRO A 51 -6.76 22.15 -11.33
C PRO A 51 -5.58 22.12 -10.35
N TYR A 52 -5.36 23.23 -9.62
CA TYR A 52 -4.31 23.31 -8.59
C TYR A 52 -4.53 22.30 -7.44
N TRP A 53 -5.74 22.28 -6.87
CA TRP A 53 -6.08 21.35 -5.80
C TRP A 53 -6.05 19.89 -6.25
N ARG A 54 -6.28 19.64 -7.54
CA ARG A 54 -6.17 18.31 -8.14
C ARG A 54 -4.75 17.78 -8.15
N GLU A 55 -3.77 18.61 -8.52
CA GLU A 55 -2.36 18.20 -8.48
C GLU A 55 -1.86 17.94 -7.06
N ILE A 56 -2.28 18.78 -6.11
CA ILE A 56 -2.02 18.54 -4.69
C ILE A 56 -2.63 17.21 -4.25
N PHE A 57 -3.89 16.96 -4.60
CA PHE A 57 -4.58 15.72 -4.25
C PHE A 57 -3.87 14.48 -4.79
N ILE A 58 -3.44 14.50 -6.05
CA ILE A 58 -2.66 13.41 -6.65
C ILE A 58 -1.35 13.21 -5.89
N SER A 59 -0.63 14.30 -5.61
CA SER A 59 0.66 14.25 -4.89
C SER A 59 0.49 13.70 -3.48
N THR A 60 -0.54 14.14 -2.76
CA THR A 60 -0.91 13.61 -1.44
C THR A 60 -1.28 12.13 -1.51
N GLY A 61 -2.01 11.71 -2.55
CA GLY A 61 -2.34 10.30 -2.75
C GLY A 61 -1.09 9.42 -2.95
N VAL A 62 -0.10 9.92 -3.69
CA VAL A 62 1.20 9.24 -3.85
C VAL A 62 1.94 9.13 -2.52
N TYR A 63 2.01 10.22 -1.73
CA TYR A 63 2.61 10.17 -0.40
C TYR A 63 1.83 9.27 0.58
N ALA A 64 0.51 9.17 0.44
CA ALA A 64 -0.31 8.26 1.24
C ALA A 64 0.02 6.79 0.93
N LEU A 65 0.21 6.43 -0.34
CA LEU A 65 0.68 5.09 -0.73
C LEU A 65 2.07 4.79 -0.12
N LEU A 66 2.97 5.76 -0.17
CA LEU A 66 4.31 5.64 0.43
C LEU A 66 4.26 5.51 1.96
N ALA A 67 3.33 6.19 2.62
CA ALA A 67 3.09 6.03 4.05
C ALA A 67 2.56 4.63 4.38
N ILE A 68 1.61 4.10 3.60
CA ILE A 68 1.08 2.74 3.80
C ILE A 68 2.18 1.69 3.61
N SER A 69 3.04 1.83 2.60
CA SER A 69 4.16 0.90 2.42
C SER A 69 5.16 0.96 3.58
N TRP A 70 5.39 2.16 4.14
CA TRP A 70 6.24 2.34 5.30
C TRP A 70 5.64 1.74 6.59
N ASP A 71 4.34 1.96 6.83
CA ASP A 71 3.61 1.37 7.96
C ASP A 71 3.63 -0.16 7.92
N MET A 72 3.61 -0.75 6.73
CA MET A 72 3.73 -2.20 6.55
C MET A 72 5.10 -2.72 7.02
N LEU A 73 6.18 -1.99 6.72
CA LEU A 73 7.52 -2.34 7.17
C LEU A 73 7.68 -2.16 8.69
N ILE A 74 7.15 -1.08 9.26
CA ILE A 74 7.16 -0.84 10.71
C ILE A 74 6.40 -1.93 11.44
N SER A 75 5.27 -2.39 10.89
CA SER A 75 4.47 -3.46 11.49
C SER A 75 5.27 -4.77 11.65
N ALA A 76 6.29 -4.99 10.82
CA ALA A 76 7.21 -6.12 10.89
C ALA A 76 8.48 -5.86 11.74
N GLY A 77 8.60 -4.67 12.34
CA GLY A 77 9.78 -4.26 13.12
C GLY A 77 10.96 -3.74 12.28
N LEU A 78 10.72 -3.44 11.01
CA LEU A 78 11.74 -2.97 10.08
C LEU A 78 11.55 -1.48 9.79
N VAL A 79 12.30 -0.62 10.47
CA VAL A 79 12.26 0.82 10.19
C VAL A 79 13.15 1.13 8.98
N SER A 80 12.55 1.37 7.81
CA SER A 80 13.28 1.76 6.60
C SER A 80 13.30 3.28 6.43
N LEU A 81 14.49 3.83 6.19
CA LEU A 81 14.67 5.25 5.83
C LEU A 81 14.94 5.44 4.33
N GLY A 82 14.84 4.35 3.55
CA GLY A 82 15.16 4.32 2.13
C GLY A 82 13.97 4.42 1.17
N GLN A 83 12.78 4.80 1.66
CA GLN A 83 11.53 4.75 0.87
C GLN A 83 11.61 5.56 -0.43
N SER A 84 12.38 6.65 -0.44
CA SER A 84 12.64 7.45 -1.64
C SER A 84 13.28 6.64 -2.77
N LEU A 85 14.14 5.67 -2.47
CA LEU A 85 14.75 4.80 -3.48
C LEU A 85 13.70 3.88 -4.11
N PHE A 86 12.89 3.21 -3.30
CA PHE A 86 11.92 2.23 -3.81
C PHE A 86 10.86 2.92 -4.68
N PHE A 87 10.38 4.08 -4.21
CA PHE A 87 9.52 4.94 -4.99
C PHE A 87 10.20 5.39 -6.30
N GLY A 88 11.45 5.85 -6.20
CA GLY A 88 12.25 6.30 -7.35
C GLY A 88 12.46 5.21 -8.40
N ILE A 89 12.82 3.99 -8.01
CA ILE A 89 13.03 2.88 -8.95
C ILE A 89 11.74 2.59 -9.73
N GLY A 90 10.59 2.50 -9.04
CA GLY A 90 9.30 2.30 -9.70
C GLY A 90 8.94 3.43 -10.67
N SER A 91 9.13 4.69 -10.24
CA SER A 91 8.85 5.86 -11.08
C SER A 91 9.79 5.96 -12.28
N TYR A 92 11.09 5.65 -12.12
CA TYR A 92 12.05 5.68 -13.21
C TYR A 92 11.82 4.55 -14.21
N VAL A 93 11.40 3.35 -13.78
CA VAL A 93 11.02 2.28 -14.71
C VAL A 93 9.79 2.70 -15.53
N ALA A 94 8.73 3.20 -14.88
CA ALA A 94 7.53 3.68 -15.57
C ALA A 94 7.82 4.88 -16.49
N GLY A 95 8.63 5.83 -16.02
CA GLY A 95 9.03 7.03 -16.76
C GLY A 95 9.93 6.72 -17.95
N SER A 96 10.89 5.80 -17.81
CA SER A 96 11.77 5.39 -18.91
C SER A 96 10.99 4.66 -20.01
N LEU A 97 10.03 3.81 -19.64
CA LEU A 97 9.15 3.15 -20.60
C LEU A 97 8.29 4.17 -21.38
N ASN A 98 7.82 5.22 -20.70
CA ASN A 98 7.05 6.26 -21.36
C ASN A 98 7.94 7.13 -22.27
N HIS A 99 9.11 7.55 -21.77
CA HIS A 99 10.00 8.47 -22.47
C HIS A 99 10.68 7.83 -23.68
N TYR A 100 11.24 6.62 -23.54
CA TYR A 100 11.98 5.97 -24.63
C TYR A 100 11.10 5.15 -25.56
N TYR A 101 10.07 4.49 -25.04
CA TYR A 101 9.21 3.60 -25.83
C TYR A 101 7.84 4.22 -26.17
N GLY A 102 7.54 5.44 -25.70
CA GLY A 102 6.28 6.12 -26.00
C GLY A 102 5.04 5.42 -25.45
N LEU A 103 5.20 4.49 -24.51
CA LEU A 103 4.10 3.69 -23.99
C LEU A 103 3.16 4.53 -23.11
N PRO A 104 1.83 4.37 -23.21
CA PRO A 104 0.88 5.14 -22.43
C PRO A 104 1.03 4.87 -20.92
N PRO A 105 0.80 5.88 -20.06
CA PRO A 105 0.93 5.74 -18.59
C PRO A 105 0.12 4.58 -17.99
N ILE A 106 -1.00 4.21 -18.61
CA ILE A 106 -1.86 3.11 -18.17
C ILE A 106 -1.13 1.75 -18.19
N LEU A 107 -0.17 1.58 -19.10
CA LEU A 107 0.63 0.35 -19.24
C LEU A 107 1.95 0.47 -18.47
N THR A 108 2.57 1.66 -18.50
CA THR A 108 3.87 1.84 -17.84
C THR A 108 3.77 1.78 -16.33
N ILE A 109 2.66 2.19 -15.72
CA ILE A 109 2.46 2.12 -14.28
C ILE A 109 2.44 0.68 -13.77
N PRO A 110 1.58 -0.25 -14.26
CA PRO A 110 1.61 -1.65 -13.82
C PRO A 110 2.97 -2.33 -14.05
N ILE A 111 3.59 -2.09 -15.20
CA ILE A 111 4.92 -2.64 -15.52
C ILE A 111 5.98 -2.06 -14.58
N GLY A 112 5.92 -0.77 -14.28
CA GLY A 112 6.79 -0.10 -13.32
C GLY A 112 6.59 -0.59 -11.89
N THR A 113 5.35 -0.88 -11.49
CA THR A 113 5.05 -1.44 -10.16
C THR A 113 5.61 -2.85 -10.02
N ILE A 114 5.36 -3.73 -11.00
CA ILE A 114 5.83 -5.13 -10.95
C ILE A 114 7.36 -5.19 -11.13
N GLY A 115 7.88 -4.54 -12.18
CA GLY A 115 9.30 -4.51 -12.48
C GLY A 115 10.12 -3.78 -11.43
N GLY A 116 9.65 -2.61 -10.98
CA GLY A 116 10.26 -1.86 -9.88
C GLY A 116 10.22 -2.64 -8.57
N GLY A 117 9.10 -3.29 -8.26
CA GLY A 117 8.98 -4.16 -7.09
C GLY A 117 9.94 -5.36 -7.12
N ALA A 118 10.09 -6.01 -8.27
CA ALA A 118 11.06 -7.08 -8.46
C ALA A 118 12.50 -6.60 -8.27
N LEU A 119 12.88 -5.46 -8.88
CA LEU A 119 14.20 -4.87 -8.71
C LEU A 119 14.47 -4.48 -7.25
N CYS A 120 13.52 -3.85 -6.59
CA CYS A 120 13.63 -3.48 -5.18
C CYS A 120 13.78 -4.72 -4.28
N THR A 121 13.07 -5.81 -4.60
CA THR A 121 13.16 -7.08 -3.87
C THR A 121 14.57 -7.67 -3.98
N ILE A 122 15.16 -7.66 -5.18
CA ILE A 122 16.53 -8.13 -5.40
C ILE A 122 17.55 -7.28 -4.62
N VAL A 123 17.39 -5.96 -4.66
CA VAL A 123 18.28 -5.03 -3.94
C VAL A 123 18.14 -5.16 -2.43
N LEU A 124 16.92 -5.41 -1.92
CA LEU A 124 16.64 -5.43 -0.48
C LEU A 124 16.85 -6.81 0.16
N LEU A 125 16.81 -7.89 -0.61
CA LEU A 125 17.08 -9.27 -0.15
C LEU A 125 18.30 -9.41 0.78
N PRO A 126 19.50 -8.87 0.46
CA PRO A 126 20.65 -8.95 1.36
C PRO A 126 20.48 -8.10 2.62
N VAL A 127 19.75 -6.99 2.54
CA VAL A 127 19.54 -6.02 3.63
C VAL A 127 18.54 -6.54 4.65
N LEU A 128 17.57 -7.36 4.25
CA LEU A 128 16.56 -7.95 5.13
C LEU A 128 17.13 -8.85 6.25
N ARG A 129 18.40 -9.26 6.13
CA ARG A 129 19.11 -10.01 7.18
C ARG A 129 19.50 -9.13 8.37
N LEU A 130 19.51 -7.81 8.20
CA LEU A 130 19.83 -6.84 9.24
C LEU A 130 18.57 -6.53 10.05
N ARG A 131 18.75 -6.26 11.35
CA ARG A 131 17.66 -5.89 12.26
C ARG A 131 17.93 -4.54 12.93
N GLY A 132 16.84 -3.88 13.30
CA GLY A 132 16.87 -2.61 14.05
C GLY A 132 17.63 -1.50 13.32
N ILE A 133 18.57 -0.87 14.03
CA ILE A 133 19.28 0.32 13.57
C ILE A 133 20.11 0.04 12.31
N TYR A 134 20.71 -1.15 12.18
CA TYR A 134 21.51 -1.50 11.02
C TYR A 134 20.70 -1.52 9.72
N PHE A 135 19.45 -2.00 9.78
CA PHE A 135 18.54 -1.98 8.64
C PHE A 135 18.20 -0.54 8.23
N ALA A 136 17.92 0.33 9.20
CA ALA A 136 17.65 1.75 8.94
C ALA A 136 18.85 2.46 8.31
N MET A 137 20.06 2.21 8.82
CA MET A 137 21.30 2.81 8.29
C MET A 137 21.57 2.38 6.84
N VAL A 138 21.51 1.09 6.53
CA VAL A 138 21.76 0.62 5.17
C VAL A 138 20.71 1.13 4.20
N THR A 139 19.43 1.10 4.60
CA THR A 139 18.36 1.62 3.75
C THR A 139 18.45 3.14 3.51
N LEU A 140 19.04 3.91 4.43
CA LEU A 140 19.32 5.34 4.22
C LEU A 140 20.44 5.57 3.20
N VAL A 141 21.50 4.74 3.21
CA VAL A 141 22.65 4.90 2.31
C VAL A 141 22.29 4.57 0.86
N LEU A 142 21.43 3.58 0.64
CA LEU A 142 21.02 3.14 -0.70
C LEU A 142 20.50 4.29 -1.61
N PRO A 143 19.50 5.12 -1.23
CA PRO A 143 19.07 6.24 -2.07
C PRO A 143 20.17 7.25 -2.34
N LEU A 144 21.06 7.50 -1.37
CA LEU A 144 22.19 8.43 -1.55
C LEU A 144 23.22 7.90 -2.56
N MET A 145 23.46 6.59 -2.60
CA MET A 145 24.35 6.01 -3.59
C MET A 145 23.69 5.98 -4.98
N PHE A 146 22.41 5.63 -5.05
CA PHE A 146 21.69 5.58 -6.32
C PHE A 146 21.50 6.97 -6.95
N SER A 147 21.27 8.02 -6.15
CA SER A 147 21.19 9.37 -6.70
C SER A 147 22.48 9.78 -7.41
N ARG A 148 23.65 9.46 -6.83
CA ARG A 148 24.95 9.68 -7.47
C ARG A 148 25.15 8.86 -8.74
N LEU A 149 24.64 7.63 -8.76
CA LEU A 149 24.69 6.79 -9.96
C LEU A 149 23.81 7.37 -11.09
N VAL A 150 22.62 7.87 -10.77
CA VAL A 150 21.73 8.54 -11.73
C VAL A 150 22.39 9.81 -12.28
N GLU A 151 23.00 10.63 -11.41
CA GLU A 151 23.76 11.82 -11.81
C GLU A 151 24.92 11.48 -12.75
N ALA A 152 25.68 10.43 -12.44
CA ALA A 152 26.85 10.02 -13.22
C ALA A 152 26.48 9.44 -14.59
N THR A 153 25.42 8.61 -14.65
CA THR A 153 25.03 7.92 -15.87
C THR A 153 24.34 8.85 -16.88
N ARG A 154 23.67 9.92 -16.42
CA ARG A 154 22.89 10.89 -17.24
C ARG A 154 21.76 10.32 -18.11
N ILE A 155 21.71 9.01 -18.31
CA ILE A 155 20.69 8.30 -19.08
C ILE A 155 19.30 8.58 -18.47
N LEU A 156 19.17 8.56 -17.15
CA LEU A 156 17.89 8.77 -16.48
C LEU A 156 17.53 10.26 -16.27
N GLY A 157 18.12 11.17 -17.06
CA GLY A 157 17.90 12.62 -16.94
C GLY A 157 18.78 13.34 -15.91
N GLY A 158 19.66 12.62 -15.22
CA GLY A 158 20.64 13.22 -14.30
C GLY A 158 19.99 13.97 -13.14
N THR A 159 20.39 15.23 -12.91
CA THR A 159 19.86 16.08 -11.83
C THR A 159 18.46 16.61 -12.10
N GLU A 160 18.09 16.79 -13.37
CA GLU A 160 16.78 17.34 -13.78
C GLU A 160 15.69 16.26 -13.83
N GLY A 161 16.10 14.99 -13.90
CA GLY A 161 15.19 13.86 -14.11
C GLY A 161 14.65 13.78 -15.55
N LEU A 162 13.73 12.84 -15.77
CA LEU A 162 13.10 12.64 -17.08
C LEU A 162 12.01 13.69 -17.31
N THR A 163 12.15 14.49 -18.37
CA THR A 163 11.18 15.51 -18.78
C THR A 163 10.43 15.08 -20.05
N GLY A 164 9.33 15.78 -20.36
CA GLY A 164 8.55 15.53 -21.57
C GLY A 164 7.75 14.20 -21.56
N LEU A 165 7.39 13.71 -20.38
CA LEU A 165 6.54 12.52 -20.24
C LEU A 165 5.16 12.77 -20.84
N THR A 166 4.63 11.80 -21.56
CA THR A 166 3.28 11.89 -22.11
C THR A 166 2.25 11.75 -20.98
N PRO A 167 1.39 12.76 -20.76
CA PRO A 167 0.40 12.71 -19.70
C PRO A 167 -0.73 11.73 -20.06
N PHE A 168 -1.60 11.46 -19.09
CA PHE A 168 -2.84 10.75 -19.36
C PHE A 168 -3.72 11.51 -20.34
N SER A 169 -4.47 10.79 -21.17
CA SER A 169 -5.42 11.36 -22.14
C SER A 169 -6.51 12.22 -21.49
N SER A 170 -6.83 11.96 -20.22
CA SER A 170 -7.77 12.76 -19.44
C SER A 170 -7.22 12.98 -18.02
N PRO A 171 -7.21 14.22 -17.52
CA PRO A 171 -6.84 14.53 -16.14
C PRO A 171 -7.71 13.83 -15.08
N TRP A 172 -8.89 13.37 -15.45
CA TRP A 172 -9.77 12.64 -14.52
C TRP A 172 -9.29 11.21 -14.30
N VAL A 173 -8.66 10.60 -15.31
CA VAL A 173 -8.13 9.23 -15.19
C VAL A 173 -7.04 9.16 -14.14
N SER A 174 -6.12 10.13 -14.11
CA SER A 174 -5.05 10.14 -13.10
C SER A 174 -5.60 10.27 -11.68
N VAL A 175 -6.63 11.09 -11.47
CA VAL A 175 -7.23 11.30 -10.14
C VAL A 175 -7.98 10.07 -9.65
N TYR A 176 -8.85 9.49 -10.48
CA TYR A 176 -9.57 8.29 -10.07
C TYR A 176 -8.65 7.09 -9.92
N LEU A 177 -7.59 7.00 -10.73
CA LEU A 177 -6.60 5.93 -10.60
C LEU A 177 -5.87 6.01 -9.26
N ILE A 178 -5.36 7.19 -8.87
CA ILE A 178 -4.66 7.32 -7.58
C ILE A 178 -5.61 7.11 -6.40
N GLU A 179 -6.85 7.62 -6.49
CA GLU A 179 -7.88 7.41 -5.46
C GLU A 179 -8.19 5.92 -5.27
N ILE A 180 -8.49 5.21 -6.35
CA ILE A 180 -8.74 3.76 -6.31
C ILE A 180 -7.51 3.02 -5.78
N ALA A 181 -6.30 3.39 -6.22
CA ALA A 181 -5.06 2.78 -5.75
C ALA A 181 -4.87 2.95 -4.24
N VAL A 182 -5.09 4.16 -3.71
CA VAL A 182 -5.01 4.45 -2.27
C VAL A 182 -6.05 3.66 -1.50
N LEU A 183 -7.31 3.64 -1.96
CA LEU A 183 -8.37 2.87 -1.30
C LEU A 183 -8.05 1.38 -1.28
N VAL A 184 -7.65 0.81 -2.42
CA VAL A 184 -7.27 -0.61 -2.51
C VAL A 184 -6.08 -0.91 -1.60
N ALA A 185 -5.05 -0.07 -1.58
CA ALA A 185 -3.90 -0.26 -0.70
C ALA A 185 -4.27 -0.17 0.78
N LEU A 186 -5.11 0.80 1.16
CA LEU A 186 -5.50 1.03 2.56
C LEU A 186 -6.43 -0.10 3.06
N PHE A 187 -7.42 -0.50 2.27
CA PHE A 187 -8.29 -1.63 2.61
C PHE A 187 -7.53 -2.96 2.56
N GLY A 188 -6.65 -3.15 1.58
CA GLY A 188 -5.78 -4.31 1.49
C GLY A 188 -4.86 -4.44 2.70
N PHE A 189 -4.18 -3.35 3.08
CA PHE A 189 -3.33 -3.30 4.27
C PHE A 189 -4.11 -3.58 5.55
N ARG A 190 -5.28 -2.93 5.75
CA ARG A 190 -6.13 -3.22 6.90
C ARG A 190 -6.60 -4.67 6.94
N ARG A 191 -6.99 -5.23 5.79
CA ARG A 191 -7.45 -6.63 5.69
C ARG A 191 -6.33 -7.60 6.03
N LEU A 192 -5.11 -7.33 5.56
CA LEU A 192 -3.91 -8.10 5.84
C LEU A 192 -3.59 -8.06 7.34
N MET A 193 -3.54 -6.86 7.93
CA MET A 193 -3.22 -6.67 9.34
C MET A 193 -4.29 -7.21 10.30
N GLY A 194 -5.54 -7.33 9.84
CA GLY A 194 -6.64 -7.96 10.57
C GLY A 194 -6.78 -9.47 10.33
N SER A 195 -5.92 -10.07 9.51
CA SER A 195 -5.90 -11.53 9.27
C SER A 195 -4.84 -12.22 10.12
N ASP A 196 -4.81 -13.56 10.09
CA ASP A 196 -3.80 -14.37 10.79
C ASP A 196 -2.36 -13.97 10.38
N TRP A 197 -2.16 -13.58 9.12
CA TRP A 197 -0.88 -13.04 8.65
C TRP A 197 -0.44 -11.78 9.39
N GLY A 198 -1.39 -10.90 9.72
CA GLY A 198 -1.11 -9.69 10.49
C GLY A 198 -0.66 -10.00 11.92
N LEU A 199 -1.17 -11.07 12.52
CA LEU A 199 -0.73 -11.55 13.84
C LEU A 199 0.71 -12.06 13.78
N ILE A 200 1.06 -12.81 12.73
CA ILE A 200 2.43 -13.29 12.52
C ILE A 200 3.40 -12.11 12.36
N ILE A 201 3.05 -11.13 11.51
CA ILE A 201 3.88 -9.93 11.28
C ILE A 201 4.14 -9.17 12.59
N LYS A 202 3.09 -8.96 13.40
CA LYS A 202 3.23 -8.33 14.73
C LYS A 202 4.07 -9.18 15.68
N GLY A 203 3.88 -10.50 15.66
CA GLY A 203 4.69 -11.43 16.45
C GLY A 203 6.18 -11.37 16.09
N ILE A 204 6.51 -11.21 14.81
CA ILE A 204 7.91 -11.06 14.35
C ILE A 204 8.53 -9.76 14.89
N ASN A 205 7.74 -8.69 14.97
CA ASN A 205 8.18 -7.43 15.55
C ASN A 205 8.50 -7.58 17.05
N ASP A 206 7.66 -8.30 17.79
CA ASP A 206 7.85 -8.51 19.23
C ASP A 206 9.02 -9.47 19.53
N ASN A 207 9.03 -10.65 18.90
CA ASN A 207 10.09 -11.63 19.07
C ASN A 207 10.15 -12.64 17.90
N ASP A 208 11.07 -12.41 16.96
CA ASP A 208 11.25 -13.28 15.78
C ASP A 208 11.57 -14.73 16.15
N ARG A 209 12.36 -14.96 17.20
CA ARG A 209 12.80 -16.29 17.61
C ARG A 209 11.63 -17.10 18.16
N ALA A 210 10.73 -16.45 18.89
CA ALA A 210 9.53 -17.09 19.41
C ALA A 210 8.62 -17.54 18.25
N VAL A 211 8.41 -16.68 17.24
CA VAL A 211 7.61 -17.03 16.06
C VAL A 211 8.25 -18.18 15.27
N MET A 212 9.57 -18.15 15.03
CA MET A 212 10.25 -19.25 14.33
C MET A 212 10.21 -20.58 15.09
N SER A 213 10.11 -20.55 16.42
CA SER A 213 10.00 -21.76 17.24
C SER A 213 8.59 -22.37 17.28
N ALA A 214 7.57 -21.60 16.87
CA ALA A 214 6.16 -22.00 16.95
C ALA A 214 5.70 -22.88 15.76
N GLY A 215 6.51 -23.01 14.70
CA GLY A 215 6.22 -23.81 13.50
C GLY A 215 5.87 -22.97 12.29
#